data_AF-A0AAV5Q6F3-F1
#
_entry.id   AF-A0AAV5Q6F3-F1
#
_cell.length_a   1.000
_cell.length_b   1.000
_cell.length_c   1.000
_cell.angle_alpha   90.00
_cell.angle_beta   90.00
_cell.angle_gamma   90.00
#
_symmetry.space_group_name_H-M   'P 1'
#
loop_
_entity.id
_entity.type
_entity.pdbx_description
1 polymer ?
#
loop_
_entity_poly.entity_id
_entity_poly.type
_entity_poly.pdbx_seq_one_letter_code
_entity_poly.pdbx_strand_id
1 'polypeptide(L)'
;MFARQSLRYAANPLAKRNASNLVQKATSTIESATYWSKVVGELSKQVYKKEGLQPPSVAEFQKVYECAVKQSTTFVKDPKAFVDVVAKNAQGTSKDEYLRYLAYAIQVLGFFSLGEIIGRRHVVGYESH
;
A
#
# COMPACT_ATOMS: atom_id res chain seq x y z
N MET A 1 67.16 5.13 -10.12
CA MET A 1 65.82 5.70 -9.83
C MET A 1 64.74 4.62 -9.53
N PHE A 2 65.08 3.44 -8.98
CA PHE A 2 64.11 2.32 -8.89
C PHE A 2 63.66 1.93 -7.47
N ALA A 3 64.06 2.66 -6.42
CA ALA A 3 63.78 2.27 -5.02
C ALA A 3 62.54 2.95 -4.38
N ARG A 4 61.82 3.81 -5.11
CA ARG A 4 60.68 4.59 -4.55
C ARG A 4 59.29 4.02 -4.86
N GLN A 5 59.18 2.95 -5.66
CA GLN A 5 57.90 2.38 -6.07
C GLN A 5 57.36 1.29 -5.13
N SER A 6 58.22 0.62 -4.36
CA SER A 6 57.83 -0.51 -3.48
C SER A 6 57.17 -0.08 -2.17
N LEU A 7 57.38 1.16 -1.70
CA LEU A 7 56.80 1.68 -0.45
C LEU A 7 55.33 2.10 -0.59
N ARG A 8 54.82 2.29 -1.81
CA ARG A 8 53.39 2.62 -2.04
C ARG A 8 52.46 1.40 -1.94
N TYR A 9 53.01 0.19 -1.86
CA TYR A 9 52.24 -1.05 -1.76
C TYR A 9 52.00 -1.52 -0.31
N ALA A 10 52.67 -0.92 0.67
CA ALA A 10 52.47 -1.18 2.10
C ALA A 10 51.24 -0.44 2.64
N ALA A 11 50.10 -0.54 1.95
CA ALA A 11 48.81 -0.26 2.56
C ALA A 11 48.56 -1.34 3.60
N ASN A 12 48.50 -0.95 4.88
CA ASN A 12 48.38 -1.84 6.04
C ASN A 12 47.49 -3.05 5.73
N PRO A 13 48.02 -4.29 5.77
CA PRO A 13 47.24 -5.49 5.45
C PRO A 13 46.01 -5.63 6.36
N LEU A 14 46.07 -5.06 7.57
CA LEU A 14 44.94 -4.95 8.50
C LEU A 14 43.82 -4.04 8.00
N ALA A 15 44.15 -2.89 7.40
CA ALA A 15 43.15 -1.97 6.85
C ALA A 15 42.44 -2.59 5.63
N LYS A 16 43.20 -3.30 4.77
CA LYS A 16 42.62 -4.07 3.66
C LYS A 16 41.71 -5.20 4.15
N ARG A 17 42.13 -5.96 5.17
CA ARG A 17 41.30 -7.02 5.79
C ARG A 17 40.00 -6.47 6.40
N ASN A 18 40.08 -5.35 7.13
CA ASN A 18 38.90 -4.73 7.73
C ASN A 18 37.93 -4.21 6.65
N ALA A 19 38.45 -3.59 5.59
CA ALA A 19 37.64 -3.17 4.44
C ALA A 19 36.98 -4.37 3.73
N SER A 20 37.73 -5.45 3.49
CA SER A 20 37.17 -6.68 2.89
C SER A 20 36.09 -7.32 3.77
N ASN A 21 36.26 -7.34 5.10
CA ASN A 21 35.27 -7.86 6.03
C ASN A 21 33.98 -7.01 6.04
N LEU A 22 34.10 -5.68 5.96
CA LEU A 22 32.94 -4.79 5.88
C LEU A 22 32.19 -4.96 4.55
N VAL A 23 32.93 -5.05 3.45
CA VAL A 23 32.34 -5.33 2.13
C VAL A 23 31.63 -6.68 2.17
N GLN A 24 32.24 -7.72 2.72
CA GLN A 24 31.62 -9.04 2.83
C GLN A 24 30.32 -9.02 3.66
N LYS A 25 30.30 -8.29 4.79
CA LYS A 25 29.08 -8.12 5.61
C LYS A 25 28.00 -7.31 4.89
N ALA A 26 28.39 -6.27 4.16
CA ALA A 26 27.46 -5.48 3.35
C ALA A 26 26.86 -6.34 2.24
N THR A 27 27.69 -7.09 1.51
CA THR A 27 27.25 -8.02 0.48
C THR A 27 26.29 -9.07 1.04
N SER A 28 26.59 -9.70 2.18
CA SER A 28 25.68 -10.69 2.78
C SER A 28 24.34 -10.10 3.23
N THR A 29 24.34 -8.84 3.69
CA THR A 29 23.12 -8.13 4.10
C THR A 29 22.28 -7.76 2.88
N ILE A 30 22.92 -7.30 1.81
CA ILE A 30 22.26 -7.00 0.53
C ILE A 30 21.68 -8.28 -0.07
N GLU A 31 22.43 -9.37 -0.09
CA GLU A 31 21.95 -10.67 -0.57
C GLU A 31 20.71 -11.12 0.21
N SER A 32 20.77 -11.05 1.55
CA SER A 32 19.62 -11.37 2.41
C SER A 32 18.42 -10.45 2.13
N ALA A 33 18.64 -9.15 1.99
CA ALA A 33 17.60 -8.18 1.68
C ALA A 33 16.95 -8.45 0.31
N THR A 34 17.76 -8.76 -0.71
CA THR A 34 17.25 -9.09 -2.05
C THR A 34 16.46 -10.39 -2.07
N TYR A 35 16.82 -11.37 -1.25
CA TYR A 35 16.04 -12.59 -1.10
C TYR A 35 14.67 -12.28 -0.49
N TRP A 36 14.65 -11.56 0.65
CA TRP A 36 13.40 -11.19 1.31
C TRP A 36 12.53 -10.28 0.46
N SER A 37 13.11 -9.35 -0.31
CA SER A 37 12.33 -8.49 -1.21
C SER A 37 11.62 -9.30 -2.31
N LYS A 38 12.26 -10.36 -2.83
CA LYS A 38 11.63 -11.26 -3.80
C LYS A 38 10.48 -12.05 -3.17
N VAL A 39 10.69 -12.59 -1.97
CA VAL A 39 9.66 -13.34 -1.23
C VAL A 39 8.47 -12.43 -0.93
N VAL A 40 8.71 -11.23 -0.41
CA VAL A 40 7.67 -10.22 -0.18
C VAL A 40 6.96 -9.89 -1.48
N GLY A 41 7.68 -9.71 -2.59
CA GLY A 41 7.09 -9.47 -3.90
C GLY A 41 6.13 -10.58 -4.36
N GLU A 42 6.51 -11.85 -4.22
CA GLU A 42 5.62 -12.97 -4.56
C GLU A 42 4.42 -13.09 -3.62
N LEU A 43 4.62 -12.86 -2.32
CA LEU A 43 3.53 -12.83 -1.34
C LEU A 43 2.54 -11.70 -1.64
N SER A 44 3.04 -10.50 -1.96
CA SER A 44 2.19 -9.36 -2.34
C SER A 44 1.34 -9.67 -3.57
N LYS A 45 1.85 -10.40 -4.57
CA LYS A 45 1.05 -10.82 -5.73
C LYS A 45 -0.09 -11.77 -5.34
N GLN A 46 0.17 -12.69 -4.43
CA GLN A 46 -0.86 -13.62 -3.95
C GLN A 46 -1.96 -12.88 -3.20
N VAL A 47 -1.57 -11.99 -2.28
CA VAL A 47 -2.51 -11.14 -1.52
C VAL A 47 -3.32 -10.26 -2.47
N TYR A 48 -2.68 -9.60 -3.44
CA TYR A 48 -3.35 -8.75 -4.43
C TYR A 48 -4.50 -9.47 -5.15
N LYS A 49 -4.27 -10.72 -5.55
CA LYS A 49 -5.29 -11.54 -6.23
C LYS A 49 -6.34 -12.09 -5.27
N LYS A 50 -5.93 -12.53 -4.07
CA LYS A 50 -6.83 -13.17 -3.09
C LYS A 50 -7.76 -12.17 -2.42
N GLU A 51 -7.28 -10.98 -2.12
CA GLU A 51 -8.06 -9.89 -1.52
C GLU A 51 -8.88 -9.10 -2.56
N GLY A 52 -8.83 -9.48 -3.85
CA GLY A 52 -9.59 -8.80 -4.89
C GLY A 52 -9.20 -7.34 -5.11
N LEU A 53 -7.93 -6.99 -4.89
CA LEU A 53 -7.41 -5.63 -5.13
C LEU A 53 -7.27 -5.30 -6.62
N GLN A 54 -7.57 -6.26 -7.50
CA GLN A 54 -7.68 -6.04 -8.93
C GLN A 54 -8.89 -5.15 -9.25
N PRO A 55 -8.77 -4.22 -10.21
CA PRO A 55 -9.91 -3.44 -10.65
C PRO A 55 -11.03 -4.38 -11.11
N PRO A 56 -12.27 -4.18 -10.67
CA PRO A 56 -13.37 -5.06 -11.03
C PRO A 56 -13.71 -4.94 -12.52
N SER A 57 -14.44 -5.92 -13.02
CA SER A 57 -14.90 -5.91 -14.41
C SER A 57 -15.90 -4.78 -14.66
N VAL A 58 -15.99 -4.34 -15.91
CA VAL A 58 -16.94 -3.28 -16.30
C VAL A 58 -18.39 -3.67 -15.98
N ALA A 59 -18.74 -4.95 -16.09
CA ALA A 59 -20.07 -5.46 -15.74
C ALA A 59 -20.37 -5.35 -14.24
N GLU A 60 -19.39 -5.61 -13.37
CA GLU A 60 -19.55 -5.43 -11.91
C GLU A 60 -19.71 -3.95 -11.56
N PHE A 61 -18.95 -3.07 -12.20
CA PHE A 61 -19.14 -1.62 -12.05
C PHE A 61 -20.54 -1.17 -12.45
N GLN A 62 -21.04 -1.61 -13.62
CA GLN A 62 -22.39 -1.30 -14.08
C GLN A 62 -23.44 -1.78 -13.07
N LYS A 63 -23.29 -2.99 -12.55
CA LYS A 63 -24.20 -3.56 -11.55
C LYS A 63 -24.26 -2.71 -10.28
N VAL A 64 -23.10 -2.30 -9.75
CA VAL A 64 -23.04 -1.45 -8.55
C VAL A 64 -23.64 -0.08 -8.82
N TYR A 65 -23.32 0.53 -9.97
CA TYR A 65 -23.85 1.82 -10.38
C TYR A 65 -25.37 1.80 -10.51
N GLU A 66 -25.93 0.81 -11.21
CA GLU A 66 -27.38 0.64 -11.33
C GLU A 66 -28.05 0.45 -9.97
N CYS A 67 -27.44 -0.34 -9.08
CA CYS A 67 -27.96 -0.55 -7.73
C CYS A 67 -28.00 0.77 -6.95
N ALA A 68 -26.89 1.52 -6.97
CA ALA A 68 -26.78 2.81 -6.29
C ALA A 68 -27.79 3.84 -6.83
N VAL A 69 -27.94 3.92 -8.16
CA VAL A 69 -28.91 4.81 -8.79
C VAL A 69 -30.33 4.42 -8.42
N LYS A 70 -30.71 3.13 -8.56
CA LYS A 70 -32.04 2.64 -8.17
C LYS A 70 -32.35 2.99 -6.71
N GLN A 71 -31.41 2.71 -5.81
CA GLN A 71 -31.56 2.99 -4.38
C GLN A 71 -31.71 4.49 -4.08
N SER A 72 -30.92 5.36 -4.74
CA SER A 72 -31.06 6.80 -4.60
C SER A 72 -32.42 7.32 -5.08
N THR A 73 -32.93 6.81 -6.21
CA THR A 73 -34.25 7.23 -6.72
C THR A 73 -35.39 6.79 -5.83
N THR A 74 -35.29 5.63 -5.18
CA THR A 74 -36.29 5.17 -4.20
C THR A 74 -36.30 6.06 -2.96
N PHE A 75 -35.12 6.45 -2.45
CA PHE A 75 -35.02 7.31 -1.27
C PHE A 75 -35.49 8.75 -1.52
N VAL A 76 -35.29 9.27 -2.73
CA VAL A 76 -35.80 10.60 -3.11
C VAL A 76 -37.33 10.60 -3.23
N LYS A 77 -37.92 9.51 -3.72
CA LYS A 77 -39.38 9.39 -3.90
C LYS A 77 -40.11 9.16 -2.58
N ASP A 78 -39.54 8.35 -1.69
CA ASP A 78 -40.13 8.04 -0.38
C ASP A 78 -39.13 8.27 0.76
N PRO A 79 -39.06 9.49 1.32
CA PRO A 79 -38.19 9.81 2.46
C PRO A 79 -38.50 8.96 3.69
N LYS A 80 -39.74 8.51 3.86
CA LYS A 80 -40.18 7.65 4.99
C LYS A 80 -39.58 6.26 4.90
N ALA A 81 -39.47 5.70 3.69
CA ALA A 81 -38.86 4.39 3.47
C ALA A 81 -37.36 4.40 3.82
N PHE A 82 -36.67 5.52 3.62
CA PHE A 82 -35.30 5.68 4.06
C PHE A 82 -35.17 5.64 5.59
N VAL A 83 -36.01 6.40 6.31
CA VAL A 83 -35.99 6.43 7.78
C VAL A 83 -36.30 5.05 8.37
N ASP A 84 -37.25 4.32 7.78
CA ASP A 84 -37.58 2.96 8.22
C ASP A 84 -36.44 1.97 7.99
N VAL A 85 -35.73 2.07 6.86
CA VAL A 85 -34.55 1.23 6.57
C VAL A 85 -33.41 1.54 7.54
N VAL A 86 -33.14 2.82 7.81
CA VAL A 86 -32.09 3.23 8.76
C VAL A 86 -32.44 2.80 10.18
N ALA A 87 -33.70 3.00 10.61
CA ALA A 87 -34.17 2.60 11.93
C ALA A 87 -34.08 1.08 12.12
N LYS A 88 -34.47 0.29 11.11
CA LYS A 88 -34.34 -1.18 11.14
C LYS A 88 -32.88 -1.63 11.17
N ASN A 89 -32.03 -1.01 10.35
CA ASN A 89 -30.60 -1.33 10.33
C ASN A 89 -29.95 -1.00 11.67
N ALA A 90 -30.26 0.15 12.28
CA ALA A 90 -29.71 0.58 13.57
C ALA A 90 -30.17 -0.28 14.76
N GLN A 91 -31.37 -0.88 14.68
CA GLN A 91 -31.90 -1.76 15.73
C GLN A 91 -31.33 -3.19 15.67
N GLY A 92 -30.89 -3.64 14.48
CA GLY A 92 -30.38 -5.00 14.25
C GLY A 92 -28.86 -5.12 14.18
N THR A 93 -28.10 -4.02 14.17
CA THR A 93 -26.64 -4.06 13.97
C THR A 93 -25.90 -4.45 15.25
N SER A 94 -25.05 -5.48 15.14
CA SER A 94 -24.08 -5.80 16.19
C SER A 94 -22.93 -4.78 16.20
N LYS A 95 -22.25 -4.63 17.35
CA LYS A 95 -21.09 -3.72 17.48
C LYS A 95 -19.99 -4.03 16.46
N ASP A 96 -19.82 -5.31 16.11
CA ASP A 96 -18.83 -5.78 15.16
C ASP A 96 -19.11 -5.29 13.73
N GLU A 97 -20.39 -5.20 13.36
CA GLU A 97 -20.78 -4.74 12.03
C GLU A 97 -20.55 -3.23 11.87
N TYR A 98 -20.81 -2.44 12.92
CA TYR A 98 -20.45 -1.02 12.93
C TYR A 98 -18.93 -0.83 12.78
N LEU A 99 -18.13 -1.65 13.48
CA LEU A 99 -16.68 -1.61 13.39
C LEU A 99 -16.18 -1.94 11.97
N ARG A 100 -16.82 -2.90 11.28
CA ARG A 100 -16.52 -3.22 9.88
C ARG A 100 -16.86 -2.07 8.94
N TYR A 101 -18.04 -1.46 9.07
CA TYR A 101 -18.40 -0.31 8.24
C TYR A 101 -17.45 0.87 8.47
N LEU A 102 -17.04 1.11 9.71
CA LEU A 102 -16.05 2.13 10.03
C LEU A 102 -14.70 1.82 9.39
N ALA A 103 -14.23 0.58 9.47
CA ALA A 103 -12.99 0.15 8.81
C ALA A 103 -13.05 0.37 7.29
N TYR A 104 -14.17 0.04 6.64
CA TYR A 104 -14.37 0.30 5.21
C TYR A 104 -14.40 1.80 4.90
N ALA A 105 -15.03 2.63 5.73
CA ALA A 105 -15.03 4.08 5.54
C ALA A 105 -13.61 4.65 5.61
N ILE A 106 -12.81 4.23 6.60
CA ILE A 106 -11.40 4.61 6.70
C ILE A 106 -10.61 4.15 5.47
N GLN A 107 -10.87 2.92 4.98
CA GLN A 107 -10.21 2.39 3.80
C GLN A 107 -10.54 3.21 2.53
N VAL A 108 -11.80 3.61 2.34
CA VAL A 108 -12.21 4.47 1.22
C VAL A 108 -11.52 5.83 1.29
N LEU A 109 -11.47 6.45 2.49
CA LEU A 109 -10.75 7.71 2.69
C LEU A 109 -9.24 7.56 2.44
N GLY A 110 -8.66 6.42 2.83
CA GLY A 110 -7.28 6.08 2.55
C GLY A 110 -7.00 5.97 1.04
N PHE A 111 -7.84 5.26 0.29
CA PHE A 111 -7.71 5.15 -1.16
C PHE A 111 -7.93 6.48 -1.88
N PHE A 112 -8.86 7.30 -1.41
CA PHE A 112 -9.06 8.66 -1.94
C PHE A 112 -7.77 9.50 -1.78
N SER A 113 -7.20 9.52 -0.58
CA SER A 113 -5.96 10.24 -0.28
C SER A 113 -4.77 9.71 -1.10
N LEU A 114 -4.69 8.38 -1.29
CA LEU A 114 -3.68 7.77 -2.16
C LEU A 114 -3.84 8.20 -3.62
N GLY A 115 -5.08 8.30 -4.10
CA GLY A 115 -5.40 8.84 -5.43
C GLY A 115 -4.94 10.28 -5.59
N GLU A 116 -5.14 11.13 -4.58
CA GLU A 116 -4.61 12.51 -4.60
C GLU A 116 -3.09 12.54 -4.62
N ILE A 117 -2.40 11.70 -3.84
CA ILE A 117 -0.94 11.61 -3.85
C ILE A 117 -0.43 11.23 -5.24
N ILE A 118 -1.03 10.23 -5.88
CA ILE A 118 -0.67 9.79 -7.24
C ILE A 118 -0.98 10.88 -8.27
N GLY A 119 -2.16 11.50 -8.17
CA GLY A 119 -2.59 12.57 -9.07
C GLY A 119 -1.69 13.80 -9.03
N ARG A 120 -1.24 14.18 -7.83
CA ARG A 120 -0.29 15.31 -7.64
C ARG A 120 1.18 14.90 -7.78
N ARG A 121 1.49 13.60 -7.79
CA ARG A 121 2.86 13.05 -7.76
C ARG A 121 3.72 13.57 -6.59
N HIS A 122 3.07 13.94 -5.48
CA HIS A 122 3.72 14.52 -4.32
C HIS A 122 3.16 13.96 -3.03
N VAL A 123 4.04 13.52 -2.13
CA VAL A 123 3.68 12.80 -0.91
C VAL A 123 3.22 13.76 0.19
N VAL A 124 3.78 14.97 0.28
CA VAL A 124 3.51 15.89 1.42
C VAL A 124 3.25 17.31 0.95
N GLY A 125 2.00 17.78 1.02
CA GLY A 125 1.65 19.17 0.67
C GLY A 125 1.76 19.48 -0.83
N TYR A 126 1.62 20.76 -1.17
CA TYR A 126 1.92 21.29 -2.50
C TYR A 126 3.32 21.90 -2.47
N GLU A 127 4.01 21.86 -3.60
CA GLU A 127 5.30 22.54 -3.75
C GLU A 127 5.06 24.03 -3.49
N SER A 128 5.51 24.52 -2.34
CA SER A 128 5.48 25.94 -2.01
C SER A 128 6.56 26.61 -2.84
N HIS A 129 6.15 27.46 -3.77
CA HIS A 129 7.04 28.46 -4.37
C HIS A 129 7.73 29.29 -3.28
#